data_AF-A0A3M1MUJ4-F1
#
_entry.id   AF-A0A3M1MUJ4-F1
#
_cell.length_a   1.000
_cell.length_b   1.000
_cell.length_c   1.000
_cell.angle_alpha   90.00
_cell.angle_beta   90.00
_cell.angle_gamma   90.00
#
_symmetry.space_group_name_H-M   'P 1'
#
loop_
_entity.id
_entity.type
_entity.pdbx_description
1 polymer ?
#
loop_
_entity_poly.entity_id
_entity_poly.type
_entity_poly.pdbx_seq_one_letter_code
_entity_poly.pdbx_strand_id
1 'polypeptide(L)'
;MTDKGSSLDLLEFPCRYPFKVFTDRRDLTVFEQEVHSCAAAVVGPEAAELSRRASSRGTYICVTMTVEVNTRSQIEALYDSLRSLRGVCYLL
;
A
#
# COMPACT_ATOMS: atom_id res chain seq x y z
N MET A 1 19.89 -24.63 -5.36
CA MET A 1 19.09 -23.72 -4.53
C MET A 1 18.46 -22.72 -5.47
N THR A 2 17.19 -22.93 -5.80
CA THR A 2 16.45 -22.01 -6.67
C THR A 2 16.14 -20.77 -5.85
N ASP A 3 16.97 -19.75 -6.02
CA ASP A 3 16.64 -18.38 -5.64
C ASP A 3 15.33 -18.03 -6.38
N LYS A 4 14.20 -18.11 -5.68
CA LYS A 4 12.98 -17.46 -6.14
C LYS A 4 13.21 -15.97 -5.91
N GLY A 5 13.94 -15.33 -6.83
CA GLY A 5 14.01 -13.88 -6.89
C GLY A 5 12.59 -13.35 -6.75
N SER A 6 12.35 -12.58 -5.69
CA SER A 6 11.03 -12.02 -5.47
C SER A 6 10.74 -11.10 -6.65
N SER A 7 9.48 -10.93 -7.04
CA SER A 7 9.14 -9.98 -8.12
C SER A 7 9.59 -8.54 -7.83
N LEU A 8 9.96 -8.23 -6.58
CA LEU A 8 10.57 -6.97 -6.19
C LEU A 8 12.04 -6.83 -6.63
N ASP A 9 12.75 -7.94 -6.83
CA ASP A 9 14.17 -7.95 -7.27
C ASP A 9 14.34 -7.57 -8.74
N LEU A 10 13.24 -7.58 -9.50
CA LEU A 10 13.20 -7.17 -10.91
C LEU A 10 12.76 -5.70 -11.08
N LEU A 11 12.50 -4.98 -9.99
CA LEU A 11 12.11 -3.57 -10.06
C LEU A 11 13.34 -2.68 -10.22
N GLU A 12 13.25 -1.73 -11.15
CA GLU A 12 14.20 -0.64 -11.28
C GLU A 12 13.69 0.58 -10.49
N PHE A 13 14.59 1.23 -9.74
CA PHE A 13 14.25 2.38 -8.89
C PHE A 13 14.87 3.67 -9.44
N PRO A 14 14.20 4.84 -9.31
CA PRO A 14 12.89 5.03 -8.69
C PRO A 14 11.75 4.51 -9.55
N CYS A 15 10.69 3.99 -8.93
CA CYS A 15 9.48 3.59 -9.64
C CYS A 15 8.21 3.93 -8.85
N ARG A 16 7.09 3.99 -9.57
CA ARG A 16 5.76 4.16 -8.97
C ARG A 16 5.20 2.78 -8.64
N TYR A 17 4.99 2.51 -7.36
CA TYR A 17 4.49 1.24 -6.87
C TYR A 17 3.06 1.38 -6.31
N PRO A 18 2.07 0.63 -6.86
CA PRO A 18 0.73 0.63 -6.33
C PRO A 18 0.56 -0.42 -5.22
N PHE A 19 0.12 0.01 -4.05
CA PHE A 19 -0.33 -0.85 -2.96
C PHE A 19 -1.86 -0.89 -2.94
N LYS A 20 -2.43 -2.09 -2.96
CA LYS A 20 -3.88 -2.28 -2.86
C LYS A 20 -4.25 -2.78 -1.49
N VAL A 21 -4.78 -1.88 -0.68
CA VAL A 21 -5.21 -2.13 0.68
C VAL A 21 -6.71 -2.36 0.70
N PHE A 22 -7.13 -3.57 1.05
CA PHE A 22 -8.54 -3.92 1.19
C PHE A 22 -8.96 -3.77 2.64
N THR A 23 -10.08 -3.10 2.86
CA THR A 23 -10.67 -2.91 4.18
C THR A 23 -12.17 -3.18 4.18
N ASP A 24 -12.68 -3.63 5.33
CA ASP A 24 -14.11 -3.71 5.65
C ASP A 24 -14.58 -2.52 6.52
N ARG A 25 -13.68 -1.57 6.81
CA ARG A 25 -13.99 -0.36 7.56
C ARG A 25 -15.00 0.51 6.83
N ARG A 26 -15.89 1.10 7.63
CA ARG A 26 -16.90 2.05 7.15
C ARG A 26 -16.42 3.49 7.19
N ASP A 27 -15.48 3.80 8.07
CA ASP A 27 -14.87 5.12 8.28
C ASP A 27 -13.71 5.37 7.29
N LEU A 28 -14.02 5.32 6.00
CA LEU A 28 -13.02 5.33 4.93
C LEU A 28 -12.12 6.56 4.92
N THR A 29 -12.63 7.74 5.26
CA THR A 29 -11.82 8.95 5.31
C THR A 29 -10.72 8.85 6.36
N VAL A 30 -11.03 8.28 7.53
CA VAL A 30 -10.04 8.05 8.61
C VAL A 30 -9.03 7.00 8.16
N PHE A 31 -9.52 5.90 7.58
CA PHE A 31 -8.65 4.86 7.06
C PHE A 31 -7.70 5.36 5.97
N GLU A 32 -8.17 6.19 5.03
CA GLU A 32 -7.31 6.83 4.02
C GLU A 32 -6.24 7.73 4.65
N GLN A 33 -6.57 8.48 5.70
CA GLN A 33 -5.60 9.30 6.43
C GLN A 33 -4.53 8.44 7.12
N GLU A 34 -4.91 7.30 7.70
CA GLU A 34 -3.99 6.33 8.29
C GLU A 34 -3.06 5.70 7.24
N VAL A 35 -3.60 5.30 6.08
CA VAL A 35 -2.83 4.78 4.94
C VAL A 35 -1.86 5.84 4.41
N HIS A 36 -2.33 7.08 4.23
CA HIS A 36 -1.48 8.21 3.83
C HIS A 36 -0.37 8.47 4.86
N SER A 37 -0.67 8.38 6.16
CA SER A 37 0.31 8.57 7.22
C SER A 37 1.41 7.51 7.19
N CYS A 38 1.07 6.25 6.86
CA CYS A 38 2.05 5.19 6.63
C CYS A 38 2.98 5.52 5.45
N ALA A 39 2.42 6.03 4.34
CA ALA A 39 3.23 6.48 3.21
C ALA A 39 4.18 7.62 3.60
N ALA A 40 3.63 8.64 4.26
CA ALA A 40 4.38 9.82 4.67
C ALA A 40 5.57 9.48 5.58
N ALA A 41 5.42 8.48 6.45
CA ALA A 41 6.49 8.02 7.34
C ALA A 41 7.66 7.33 6.62
N VAL A 42 7.44 6.73 5.45
CA VAL A 42 8.45 5.92 4.74
C VAL A 42 9.04 6.65 3.52
N VAL A 43 8.20 7.32 2.73
CA VAL A 43 8.59 7.98 1.47
C VAL A 43 8.42 9.50 1.48
N GLY A 44 7.84 10.07 2.53
CA GLY A 44 7.59 11.51 2.67
C GLY A 44 6.16 11.93 2.34
N PRO A 45 5.74 13.12 2.79
CA PRO A 45 4.33 13.52 2.87
C PRO A 45 3.64 13.82 1.52
N GLU A 46 4.39 14.14 0.47
CA GLU A 46 3.84 14.56 -0.82
C GLU A 46 3.75 13.42 -1.85
N ALA A 47 4.20 12.20 -1.50
CA ALA A 47 4.47 11.17 -2.48
C ALA A 47 3.33 10.15 -2.69
N ALA A 48 2.17 10.30 -2.05
CA ALA A 48 1.12 9.28 -2.05
C ALA A 48 -0.20 9.73 -2.70
N GLU A 49 -0.55 9.08 -3.80
CA GLU A 49 -1.88 9.23 -4.44
C GLU A 49 -2.82 8.12 -3.97
N LEU A 50 -3.98 8.50 -3.43
CA LEU A 50 -5.00 7.55 -2.97
C LEU A 50 -6.21 7.53 -3.90
N SER A 51 -6.71 6.34 -4.20
CA SER A 51 -8.01 6.15 -4.87
C SER A 51 -8.79 5.01 -4.23
N ARG A 52 -10.12 5.08 -4.28
CA ARG A 52 -11.01 4.05 -3.72
C ARG A 52 -11.82 3.38 -4.79
N ARG A 53 -12.03 2.08 -4.62
CA ARG A 53 -12.96 1.31 -5.42
C ARG A 53 -13.70 0.30 -4.54
N ALA A 54 -15.02 0.25 -4.68
CA ALA A 54 -15.80 -0.85 -4.12
C ALA A 54 -15.34 -2.18 -4.73
N SER A 55 -15.20 -3.22 -3.90
CA SER A 55 -14.96 -4.57 -4.39
C SER A 55 -16.17 -5.09 -5.16
N SER A 56 -15.95 -6.03 -6.09
CA SER A 56 -16.99 -6.60 -6.95
C SER A 56 -18.16 -7.23 -6.20
N ARG A 57 -17.97 -7.65 -4.94
CA ARG A 57 -18.99 -8.26 -4.08
C ARG A 57 -19.58 -7.28 -3.04
N GLY A 58 -19.13 -6.03 -3.02
CA GLY A 58 -19.64 -4.98 -2.12
C GLY A 58 -19.25 -5.11 -0.64
N THR A 59 -18.53 -6.16 -0.24
CA THR A 59 -18.14 -6.39 1.16
C THR A 59 -16.92 -5.56 1.58
N TYR A 60 -15.96 -5.39 0.66
CA TYR A 60 -14.71 -4.69 0.93
C TYR A 60 -14.56 -3.45 0.05
N ILE A 61 -13.73 -2.53 0.51
CA ILE A 61 -13.28 -1.37 -0.25
C ILE A 61 -11.79 -1.50 -0.46
N CYS A 62 -11.37 -1.35 -1.71
CA CYS A 62 -9.96 -1.32 -2.11
C CYS A 62 -9.52 0.14 -2.13
N VAL A 63 -8.62 0.50 -1.22
CA VAL A 63 -7.84 1.74 -1.28
C VAL A 63 -6.56 1.41 -2.04
N THR A 64 -6.37 2.05 -3.19
CA THR A 64 -5.12 1.95 -3.95
C THR A 64 -4.27 3.15 -3.60
N MET A 65 -3.12 2.90 -2.98
CA MET A 65 -2.11 3.88 -2.66
C MET A 65 -0.95 3.74 -3.65
N THR A 66 -0.72 4.76 -4.46
CA THR A 66 0.40 4.79 -5.40
C THR A 66 1.46 5.73 -4.86
N VAL A 67 2.69 5.23 -4.70
CA VAL A 67 3.83 6.02 -4.20
C VAL A 67 5.03 5.89 -5.12
N GLU A 68 5.85 6.93 -5.17
CA GLU A 68 7.20 6.83 -5.73
C GLU A 68 8.14 6.24 -4.67
N VAL A 69 8.74 5.10 -5.00
CA VAL A 69 9.71 4.40 -4.15
C VAL A 69 11.09 4.45 -4.81
N ASN A 70 12.10 4.71 -3.99
CA ASN A 70 13.50 4.81 -4.39
C ASN A 70 14.28 3.53 -4.07
N THR A 71 13.76 2.67 -3.21
CA THR A 71 14.42 1.42 -2.80
C THR A 71 13.42 0.30 -2.52
N ARG A 72 13.89 -0.95 -2.64
CA ARG A 72 13.12 -2.14 -2.23
C ARG A 72 12.71 -2.09 -0.75
N SER A 73 13.60 -1.62 0.14
CA SER A 73 13.31 -1.54 1.58
C SER A 73 12.16 -0.58 1.90
N GLN A 74 11.92 0.45 1.08
CA GLN A 74 10.72 1.29 1.24
C GLN A 74 9.44 0.52 0.93
N ILE A 75 9.45 -0.36 -0.08
CA ILE A 75 8.28 -1.21 -0.39
C ILE A 75 8.00 -2.16 0.79
N GLU A 76 9.03 -2.82 1.31
CA GLU A 76 8.91 -3.75 2.44
C GLU A 76 8.39 -3.04 3.69
N ALA A 77 8.96 -1.88 4.04
CA ALA A 77 8.51 -1.07 5.16
C ALA A 77 7.06 -0.60 5.03
N LEU A 78 6.60 -0.28 3.80
CA LEU A 78 5.21 0.06 3.54
C LEU A 78 4.29 -1.13 3.69
N TYR A 79 4.66 -2.32 3.19
CA TYR A 79 3.86 -3.53 3.42
C TYR A 79 3.69 -3.83 4.90
N ASP A 80 4.76 -3.73 5.69
CA ASP A 80 4.72 -3.97 7.14
C ASP A 80 3.85 -2.92 7.85
N SER A 81 4.04 -1.64 7.52
CA SER A 81 3.28 -0.54 8.11
C SER A 81 1.79 -0.65 7.79
N LEU A 82 1.43 -0.87 6.52
CA LEU A 82 0.04 -1.02 6.09
C LEU A 82 -0.60 -2.26 6.72
N ARG A 83 0.11 -3.39 6.82
CA ARG A 83 -0.43 -4.62 7.43
C ARG A 83 -0.72 -4.45 8.92
N SER A 84 -0.07 -3.50 9.59
CA SER A 84 -0.31 -3.17 11.00
C SER A 84 -1.58 -2.33 11.23
N LEU A 85 -2.14 -1.71 10.19
CA LEU A 85 -3.35 -0.91 10.30
C LEU A 85 -4.57 -1.78 10.63
N ARG A 86 -5.41 -1.29 11.55
CA ARG A 86 -6.64 -1.98 11.92
C ARG A 86 -7.64 -1.93 10.77
N GLY A 87 -8.30 -3.07 10.53
CA GLY A 87 -9.29 -3.22 9.46
C GLY A 87 -8.69 -3.50 8.09
N VAL A 88 -7.38 -3.73 7.98
CA VAL A 88 -6.78 -4.27 6.75
C VAL A 88 -7.12 -5.75 6.66
N CYS A 89 -7.92 -6.11 5.67
CA CYS A 89 -8.30 -7.49 5.40
C CYS A 89 -7.29 -8.17 4.47
N TYR A 90 -6.74 -7.41 3.51
CA TYR A 90 -5.83 -7.94 2.50
C TYR A 90 -4.96 -6.84 1.88
N LEU A 91 -3.76 -7.22 1.43
CA LEU A 91 -2.79 -6.35 0.75
C LEU A 91 -2.31 -7.07 -0.53
N LEU A 92 -2.36 -6.35 -1.65
CA LEU A 92 -1.72 -6.73 -2.92
C LEU A 92 -0.66 -5.69 -3.30
#